data_AF-A0A955YDJ5-F1
#
_entry.id   AF-A0A955YDJ5-F1
#
_cell.length_a   1.000
_cell.length_b   1.000
_cell.length_c   1.000
_cell.angle_alpha   90.00
_cell.angle_beta   90.00
_cell.angle_gamma   90.00
#
_symmetry.space_group_name_H-M   'P 1'
#
loop_
_entity.id
_entity.type
_entity.pdbx_description
1 polymer ?
#
loop_
_entity_poly.entity_id
_entity_poly.type
_entity_poly.pdbx_seq_one_letter_code
_entity_poly.pdbx_strand_id
1 'polypeptide(L)'
;MSRTLLPLLLVARSRAFQAALACSALAITSLAAPSRAAADITIYRGGSRWAVIEDDGDVYINGSRAGEIEDDGDVYVNGSRVGEVESDGDIYRNGSRVGEIESDGDVYINGSRVGEIESDGDIYLNGSRWGQAQSCCASYTQLQKVVAVLVFFDSGYAR
;
A
#
# COMPACT_ATOMS: atom_id res chain seq x y z
N MET A 1 6.87 12.77 -91.67
CA MET A 1 5.44 12.57 -92.02
C MET A 1 4.80 11.89 -90.81
N SER A 2 4.26 12.65 -89.86
CA SER A 2 2.86 13.06 -89.75
C SER A 2 1.91 11.91 -89.41
N ARG A 3 1.14 12.13 -88.32
CA ARG A 3 -0.20 11.62 -87.94
C ARG A 3 -0.22 10.74 -86.68
N THR A 4 -0.55 11.30 -85.52
CA THR A 4 -1.89 11.60 -84.93
C THR A 4 -2.72 10.39 -84.48
N LEU A 5 -2.90 10.34 -83.15
CA LEU A 5 -4.14 10.22 -82.37
C LEU A 5 -4.93 8.88 -82.28
N LEU A 6 -5.32 8.63 -81.02
CA LEU A 6 -6.13 7.57 -80.39
C LEU A 6 -7.50 7.30 -81.05
N PRO A 7 -8.15 6.19 -80.64
CA PRO A 7 -9.43 6.27 -79.91
C PRO A 7 -9.42 5.34 -78.67
N LEU A 8 -9.93 5.64 -77.46
CA LEU A 8 -11.27 6.04 -76.97
C LEU A 8 -12.41 5.03 -77.25
N LEU A 9 -12.81 4.28 -76.21
CA LEU A 9 -14.17 3.86 -75.75
C LEU A 9 -14.09 2.45 -75.10
N LEU A 10 -14.24 2.33 -73.78
CA LEU A 10 -15.50 2.25 -73.02
C LEU A 10 -16.30 0.96 -73.24
N VAL A 11 -16.16 0.01 -72.30
CA VAL A 11 -17.19 -0.99 -72.01
C VAL A 11 -17.45 -0.95 -70.50
N ALA A 12 -18.63 -0.49 -70.13
CA ALA A 12 -19.19 -0.58 -68.78
C ALA A 12 -20.14 -1.78 -68.72
N ARG A 13 -20.00 -2.67 -67.74
CA ARG A 13 -21.05 -3.58 -67.24
C ARG A 13 -20.82 -3.90 -65.75
N SER A 14 -21.50 -3.20 -64.83
CA SER A 14 -22.66 -3.63 -64.02
C SER A 14 -22.42 -4.64 -62.86
N ARG A 15 -22.39 -4.07 -61.64
CA ARG A 15 -23.08 -4.44 -60.37
C ARG A 15 -23.15 -5.91 -59.90
N ALA A 16 -22.52 -6.20 -58.75
CA ALA A 16 -23.09 -6.94 -57.59
C ALA A 16 -22.02 -6.94 -56.46
N PHE A 17 -22.20 -6.20 -55.36
CA PHE A 17 -22.81 -6.61 -54.07
C PHE A 17 -22.16 -7.83 -53.38
N GLN A 18 -21.67 -7.58 -52.16
CA GLN A 18 -21.31 -8.53 -51.07
C GLN A 18 -19.95 -9.24 -51.22
N ALA A 19 -19.12 -9.40 -50.19
CA ALA A 19 -19.32 -9.31 -48.75
C ALA A 19 -18.06 -8.80 -48.04
N ALA A 20 -18.28 -8.03 -46.97
CA ALA A 20 -17.26 -7.62 -46.02
C ALA A 20 -16.76 -8.81 -45.19
N LEU A 21 -15.45 -9.00 -45.11
CA LEU A 21 -14.82 -9.65 -43.97
C LEU A 21 -13.39 -9.11 -43.80
N ALA A 22 -13.29 -7.84 -43.40
CA ALA A 22 -12.06 -7.33 -42.83
C ALA A 22 -12.01 -7.79 -41.36
N CYS A 23 -11.43 -8.96 -41.13
CA CYS A 23 -11.10 -9.46 -39.81
C CYS A 23 -9.89 -8.67 -39.28
N SER A 24 -10.11 -7.44 -38.83
CA SER A 24 -9.11 -6.67 -38.10
C SER A 24 -9.11 -7.14 -36.65
N ALA A 25 -8.23 -8.11 -36.35
CA ALA A 25 -7.92 -8.48 -34.98
C ALA A 25 -7.23 -7.28 -34.30
N LEU A 26 -7.94 -6.55 -33.44
CA LEU A 26 -7.30 -5.68 -32.45
C LEU A 26 -6.59 -6.59 -31.46
N ALA A 27 -5.27 -6.75 -31.62
CA ALA A 27 -4.43 -7.24 -30.55
C ALA A 27 -4.40 -6.18 -29.45
N ILE A 28 -5.28 -6.31 -28.47
CA ILE A 28 -5.21 -5.56 -27.21
C ILE A 28 -3.99 -6.12 -26.47
N THR A 29 -2.83 -5.53 -26.67
CA THR A 29 -1.66 -5.77 -25.81
C THR A 29 -2.01 -5.21 -24.43
N SER A 30 -2.46 -6.07 -23.52
CA SER A 30 -2.60 -5.71 -22.11
C SER A 30 -1.20 -5.38 -21.58
N LEU A 31 -0.93 -4.09 -21.35
CA LEU A 31 0.17 -3.69 -20.48
C LEU A 31 -0.20 -4.16 -19.07
N ALA A 32 0.26 -5.36 -18.69
CA ALA A 32 0.32 -5.73 -17.30
C ALA A 32 1.32 -4.79 -16.63
N ALA A 33 0.82 -3.81 -15.87
CA ALA A 33 1.67 -3.01 -15.01
C ALA A 33 2.36 -3.96 -14.01
N PRO A 34 3.67 -3.84 -13.77
CA PRO A 34 4.32 -4.66 -12.77
C PRO A 34 3.64 -4.41 -11.42
N SER A 35 3.15 -5.46 -10.78
CA SER A 35 2.71 -5.42 -9.39
C SER A 35 3.92 -5.04 -8.56
N ARG A 36 3.96 -3.81 -8.05
CA ARG A 36 4.93 -3.45 -7.01
C ARG A 36 4.54 -4.26 -5.78
N ALA A 37 5.29 -5.30 -5.47
CA ALA A 37 5.21 -5.93 -4.15
C ALA A 37 5.39 -4.82 -3.12
N ALA A 38 4.49 -4.75 -2.14
CA ALA A 38 4.68 -3.85 -1.01
C ALA A 38 6.00 -4.24 -0.34
N ALA A 39 6.87 -3.27 -0.10
CA ALA A 39 8.12 -3.56 0.60
C ALA A 39 7.83 -3.68 2.10
N ASP A 40 8.52 -4.60 2.76
CA ASP A 40 8.48 -4.75 4.22
C ASP A 40 8.77 -3.43 4.90
N ILE A 41 8.03 -3.13 5.96
CA ILE A 41 8.32 -1.98 6.82
C ILE A 41 9.31 -2.43 7.88
N THR A 42 10.46 -1.76 7.96
CA THR A 42 11.48 -2.06 8.96
C THR A 42 11.62 -0.92 9.95
N ILE A 43 11.44 -1.21 11.24
CA ILE A 43 11.58 -0.23 12.33
C ILE A 43 12.93 -0.41 13.01
N TYR A 44 13.70 0.67 13.10
CA TYR A 44 14.99 0.76 13.77
C TYR A 44 14.86 1.51 15.10
N ARG A 45 15.57 1.04 16.12
CA ARG A 45 15.66 1.67 17.43
C ARG A 45 17.11 1.66 17.90
N GLY A 46 17.64 2.82 18.32
CA GLY A 46 19.05 2.92 18.71
C GLY A 46 20.05 2.49 17.62
N GLY A 47 19.69 2.68 16.34
CA GLY A 47 20.53 2.29 15.20
C GLY A 47 20.52 0.80 14.85
N SER A 48 19.75 -0.03 15.56
CA SER A 48 19.60 -1.45 15.26
C SER A 48 18.20 -1.77 14.77
N ARG A 49 18.07 -2.78 13.90
CA ARG A 49 16.76 -3.29 13.47
C ARG A 49 16.02 -3.85 14.68
N TRP A 50 14.85 -3.32 14.97
CA TRP A 50 14.02 -3.72 16.10
C TRP A 50 12.80 -4.52 15.66
N ALA A 51 12.06 -4.03 14.67
CA ALA A 51 10.88 -4.72 14.15
C ALA A 51 10.87 -4.77 12.62
N VAL A 52 10.18 -5.79 12.08
CA VAL A 52 9.84 -5.91 10.65
C VAL A 52 8.37 -6.29 10.56
N ILE A 53 7.64 -5.63 9.65
CA ILE A 53 6.29 -5.99 9.22
C ILE A 53 6.43 -6.47 7.78
N GLU A 54 6.20 -7.75 7.54
CA GLU A 54 6.20 -8.36 6.20
C GLU A 54 4.91 -7.98 5.46
N ASP A 55 4.89 -8.17 4.14
CA ASP A 55 3.77 -7.76 3.29
C ASP A 55 2.48 -8.53 3.57
N ASP A 56 2.59 -9.76 4.06
CA ASP A 56 1.48 -10.60 4.52
C ASP A 56 0.97 -10.25 5.93
N GLY A 57 1.60 -9.28 6.62
CA GLY A 57 1.21 -8.83 7.94
C GLY A 57 2.00 -9.45 9.09
N ASP A 58 2.89 -10.41 8.83
CA ASP A 58 3.72 -11.01 9.88
C ASP A 58 4.62 -9.96 10.55
N VAL A 59 4.60 -9.94 11.88
CA VAL A 59 5.40 -9.03 12.70
C VAL A 59 6.53 -9.79 13.38
N TYR A 60 7.76 -9.34 13.14
CA TYR A 60 8.96 -9.86 13.80
C TYR A 60 9.55 -8.81 14.72
N ILE A 61 9.83 -9.20 15.97
CA ILE A 61 10.53 -8.36 16.95
C ILE A 61 11.88 -9.01 17.26
N ASN A 62 12.97 -8.25 17.11
CA ASN A 62 14.34 -8.73 17.28
C ASN A 62 14.64 -10.02 16.48
N GLY A 63 14.02 -10.16 15.30
CA GLY A 63 14.22 -11.30 14.39
C GLY A 63 13.43 -12.56 14.73
N SER A 64 12.53 -12.53 15.71
CA SER A 64 11.60 -13.64 15.98
C SER A 64 10.16 -13.22 15.68
N ARG A 65 9.36 -14.11 15.07
CA ARG A 65 7.94 -13.85 14.83
C ARG A 65 7.24 -13.62 16.17
N ALA A 66 6.60 -12.45 16.30
CA ALA A 66 5.95 -12.00 17.52
C ALA A 66 4.42 -11.99 17.38
N GLY A 67 3.91 -11.80 16.17
CA GLY A 67 2.49 -11.73 15.90
C GLY A 67 2.21 -11.36 14.44
N GLU A 68 1.05 -10.78 14.21
CA GLU A 68 0.51 -10.48 12.90
C GLU A 68 -0.41 -9.26 12.98
N ILE A 69 -0.42 -8.44 11.92
CA ILE A 69 -1.35 -7.33 11.73
C ILE A 69 -2.09 -7.58 10.42
N GLU A 70 -3.38 -7.89 10.51
CA GLU A 70 -4.22 -8.12 9.33
C GLU A 70 -4.54 -6.80 8.61
N ASP A 71 -4.99 -6.88 7.36
CA ASP A 71 -5.24 -5.71 6.52
C ASP A 71 -6.41 -4.83 6.99
N ASP A 72 -7.33 -5.39 7.77
CA ASP A 72 -8.41 -4.64 8.41
C ASP A 72 -7.97 -3.96 9.72
N GLY A 73 -6.73 -4.16 10.14
CA GLY A 73 -6.13 -3.55 11.32
C GLY A 73 -6.11 -4.44 12.56
N ASP A 74 -6.69 -5.65 12.51
CA ASP A 74 -6.66 -6.59 13.62
C ASP A 74 -5.23 -7.01 13.99
N VAL A 75 -4.94 -7.05 15.29
CA VAL A 75 -3.62 -7.40 15.81
C VAL A 75 -3.68 -8.70 16.60
N TYR A 76 -2.85 -9.67 16.21
CA TYR A 76 -2.76 -10.99 16.83
C TYR A 76 -1.40 -11.22 17.47
N VAL A 77 -1.40 -11.79 18.68
CA VAL A 77 -0.19 -12.24 19.39
C VAL A 77 -0.44 -13.67 19.88
N ASN A 78 0.48 -14.59 19.56
CA ASN A 78 0.33 -16.02 19.87
C ASN A 78 -1.02 -16.63 19.41
N GLY A 79 -1.53 -16.18 18.26
CA GLY A 79 -2.79 -16.67 17.69
C GLY A 79 -4.07 -16.17 18.38
N SER A 80 -3.97 -15.18 19.27
CA SER A 80 -5.12 -14.52 19.90
C SER A 80 -5.16 -13.05 19.51
N ARG A 81 -6.34 -12.55 19.16
CA ARG A 81 -6.57 -11.12 18.89
C ARG A 81 -6.38 -10.32 20.17
N VAL A 82 -5.51 -9.31 20.15
CA VAL A 82 -5.19 -8.44 21.29
C VAL A 82 -5.72 -7.01 21.15
N GLY A 83 -6.10 -6.62 19.94
CA GLY A 83 -6.65 -5.30 19.63
C GLY A 83 -6.73 -5.05 18.14
N GLU A 84 -6.92 -3.79 17.78
CA GLU A 84 -6.98 -3.33 16.38
C GLU A 84 -6.56 -1.86 16.28
N VAL A 85 -6.17 -1.44 15.08
CA VAL A 85 -6.13 -0.03 14.67
C VAL A 85 -7.11 0.14 13.52
N GLU A 86 -8.26 0.76 13.78
CA GLU A 86 -9.33 0.94 12.81
C GLU A 86 -8.93 1.90 11.69
N SER A 87 -9.64 1.81 10.57
CA SER A 87 -9.37 2.61 9.36
C SER A 87 -9.42 4.13 9.55
N ASP A 88 -10.15 4.61 10.56
CA ASP A 88 -10.21 6.03 10.93
C ASP A 88 -9.09 6.46 11.88
N GLY A 89 -8.32 5.51 12.41
CA GLY A 89 -7.19 5.73 13.33
C GLY A 89 -7.47 5.34 14.76
N ASP A 90 -8.70 4.97 15.11
CA ASP A 90 -9.04 4.57 16.48
C ASP A 90 -8.29 3.29 16.87
N ILE A 91 -7.73 3.28 18.08
CA ILE A 91 -6.96 2.15 18.60
C ILE A 91 -7.76 1.47 19.70
N TYR A 92 -8.09 0.19 19.53
CA TYR A 92 -8.79 -0.61 20.54
C TYR A 92 -7.90 -1.70 21.11
N ARG A 93 -8.04 -1.93 22.43
CA ARG A 93 -7.41 -3.04 23.14
C ARG A 93 -8.45 -3.71 24.02
N ASN A 94 -8.59 -5.02 23.90
CA ASN A 94 -9.60 -5.80 24.64
C ASN A 94 -11.02 -5.20 24.54
N GLY A 95 -11.39 -4.69 23.36
CA GLY A 95 -12.72 -4.12 23.09
C GLY A 95 -12.97 -2.73 23.68
N SER A 96 -11.95 -2.04 24.17
CA SER A 96 -12.05 -0.63 24.62
C SER A 96 -11.13 0.25 23.80
N ARG A 97 -11.61 1.43 23.40
CA ARG A 97 -10.80 2.45 22.75
C ARG A 97 -9.75 2.97 23.74
N VAL A 98 -8.49 2.89 23.38
CA VAL A 98 -7.35 3.32 24.22
C VAL A 98 -6.58 4.49 23.63
N GLY A 99 -6.80 4.83 22.36
CA GLY A 99 -6.08 5.91 21.69
C GLY A 99 -6.54 6.11 20.26
N GLU A 100 -5.77 6.93 19.55
CA GLU A 100 -5.92 7.19 18.12
C GLU A 100 -4.58 7.56 17.49
N ILE A 101 -4.47 7.37 16.18
CA ILE A 101 -3.46 7.98 15.33
C ILE A 101 -4.15 8.97 14.39
N GLU A 102 -3.63 10.19 14.27
CA GLU A 102 -4.12 11.18 13.31
C GLU A 102 -3.36 11.07 11.97
N SER A 103 -3.96 11.61 10.90
CA SER A 103 -3.40 11.50 9.54
C SER A 103 -2.06 12.21 9.33
N ASP A 104 -1.71 13.15 10.21
CA ASP A 104 -0.42 13.84 10.23
C ASP A 104 0.65 13.08 11.01
N GLY A 105 0.31 11.94 11.63
CA GLY A 105 1.22 11.08 12.36
C GLY A 105 1.18 11.22 13.87
N ASP A 106 0.38 12.14 14.41
CA ASP A 106 0.23 12.32 15.85
C ASP A 106 -0.45 11.12 16.53
N VAL A 107 0.19 10.54 17.54
CA VAL A 107 -0.35 9.40 18.30
C VAL A 107 -0.84 9.86 19.67
N TYR A 108 -2.10 9.59 19.98
CA TYR A 108 -2.71 9.87 21.28
C TYR A 108 -3.05 8.57 22.00
N ILE A 109 -2.77 8.51 23.30
CA ILE A 109 -3.16 7.42 24.18
C ILE A 109 -3.85 8.03 25.40
N ASN A 110 -5.03 7.50 25.76
CA ASN A 110 -5.86 8.02 26.85
C ASN A 110 -6.11 9.55 26.77
N GLY A 111 -6.28 10.08 25.54
CA GLY A 111 -6.55 11.50 25.28
C GLY A 111 -5.35 12.44 25.43
N SER A 112 -4.13 11.92 25.57
CA SER A 112 -2.90 12.71 25.58
C SER A 112 -2.02 12.33 24.40
N ARG A 113 -1.43 13.32 23.73
CA ARG A 113 -0.44 13.08 22.67
C ARG A 113 0.82 12.47 23.29
N VAL A 114 1.16 11.26 22.89
CA VAL A 114 2.34 10.53 23.40
C VAL A 114 3.47 10.46 22.38
N GLY A 115 3.16 10.52 21.09
CA GLY A 115 4.16 10.33 20.04
C GLY A 115 3.75 10.94 18.72
N GLU A 116 4.63 10.76 17.74
CA GLU A 116 4.49 11.24 16.37
C GLU A 116 5.30 10.34 15.45
N ILE A 117 4.78 10.08 14.25
CA ILE A 117 5.52 9.45 13.17
C ILE A 117 5.56 10.42 11.99
N GLU A 118 6.72 10.98 11.74
CA GLU A 118 6.93 11.93 10.64
C GLU A 118 6.89 11.22 9.27
N SER A 119 6.60 11.97 8.20
CA SER A 119 6.48 11.43 6.85
C SER A 119 7.75 10.77 6.28
N ASP A 120 8.92 11.09 6.84
CA ASP A 120 10.20 10.45 6.50
C ASP A 120 10.48 9.18 7.34
N GLY A 121 9.52 8.82 8.20
CA GLY A 121 9.54 7.65 9.04
C GLY A 121 10.18 7.86 10.42
N ASP A 122 10.65 9.06 10.77
CA ASP A 122 11.14 9.32 12.12
C ASP A 122 10.02 9.16 13.17
N ILE A 123 10.32 8.42 14.24
CA ILE A 123 9.36 8.08 15.28
C ILE A 123 9.76 8.81 16.56
N TYR A 124 8.83 9.54 17.17
CA TYR A 124 9.02 10.27 18.42
C TYR A 124 8.11 9.72 19.52
N LEU A 125 8.64 9.72 20.75
CA LEU A 125 7.90 9.42 21.97
C LEU A 125 8.22 10.50 23.00
N ASN A 126 7.18 11.16 23.53
CA ASN A 126 7.30 12.24 24.51
C ASN A 126 8.29 13.34 24.09
N GLY A 127 8.25 13.73 22.81
CA GLY A 127 9.10 14.80 22.25
C GLY A 127 10.57 14.42 22.03
N SER A 128 10.94 13.14 22.22
CA SER A 128 12.28 12.64 21.94
C SER A 128 12.24 11.60 20.83
N ARG A 129 13.25 11.61 19.94
CA ARG A 129 13.36 10.62 18.88
C ARG A 129 13.51 9.22 19.48
N TRP A 130 12.56 8.36 19.18
CA TRP A 130 12.48 6.98 19.64
C TRP A 130 13.12 6.01 18.64
N GLY A 131 12.88 6.22 17.34
CA GLY A 131 13.32 5.31 16.27
C GLY A 131 13.05 5.84 14.87
N GLN A 132 13.07 4.95 13.88
CA GLN A 132 12.74 5.26 12.49
C GLN A 132 12.14 4.04 11.78
N ALA A 133 11.08 4.24 11.01
CA ALA A 133 10.52 3.25 10.08
C ALA A 133 11.02 3.50 8.65
N GLN A 134 11.52 2.47 7.99
CA GLN A 134 11.88 2.50 6.56
C GLN A 134 10.80 1.83 5.71
N SER A 135 10.73 2.22 4.43
CA SER A 135 9.67 1.78 3.48
C SER A 135 8.25 2.13 3.96
N CYS A 136 8.14 3.14 4.81
CA CYS A 136 6.91 3.54 5.47
C CYS A 136 6.45 4.93 5.05
N CYS A 137 5.21 5.20 5.46
CA CYS A 137 4.70 6.50 5.87
C CYS A 137 4.36 7.43 4.70
N ALA A 138 4.39 6.88 3.48
CA ALA A 138 3.82 7.52 2.30
C ALA A 138 2.28 7.37 2.24
N SER A 139 1.70 6.47 3.04
CA SER A 139 0.24 6.31 3.18
C SER A 139 -0.19 6.12 4.64
N TYR A 140 -1.44 6.47 4.92
CA TYR A 140 -2.03 6.33 6.25
C TYR A 140 -2.06 4.88 6.75
N THR A 141 -2.30 3.92 5.85
CA THR A 141 -2.24 2.48 6.16
C THR A 141 -0.88 2.04 6.67
N GLN A 142 0.21 2.60 6.13
CA GLN A 142 1.56 2.30 6.64
C GLN A 142 1.78 2.89 8.03
N LEU A 143 1.27 4.11 8.29
CA LEU A 143 1.29 4.73 9.62
C LEU A 143 0.55 3.86 10.63
N GLN A 144 -0.66 3.39 10.30
CA GLN A 144 -1.46 2.50 11.15
C GLN A 144 -0.71 1.20 11.49
N LYS A 145 -0.07 0.54 10.51
CA LYS A 145 0.75 -0.66 10.75
C LYS A 145 1.93 -0.37 11.69
N VAL A 146 2.63 0.77 11.53
CA VAL A 146 3.71 1.15 12.46
C VAL A 146 3.17 1.44 13.87
N VAL A 147 2.06 2.18 13.99
CA VAL A 147 1.43 2.45 15.30
C VAL A 147 0.97 1.15 15.97
N ALA A 148 0.40 0.21 15.21
CA ALA A 148 0.05 -1.11 15.73
C ALA A 148 1.28 -1.82 16.32
N VAL A 149 2.41 -1.83 15.61
CA VAL A 149 3.65 -2.41 16.14
C VAL A 149 4.09 -1.71 17.43
N LEU A 150 4.13 -0.38 17.45
CA LEU A 150 4.55 0.39 18.62
C LEU A 150 3.63 0.16 19.82
N VAL A 151 2.32 0.21 19.62
CA VAL A 151 1.34 0.12 20.70
C VAL A 151 1.22 -1.30 21.26
N PHE A 152 1.19 -2.33 20.41
CA PHE A 152 0.91 -3.71 20.83
C PHE A 152 2.17 -4.55 21.10
N PHE A 153 3.31 -4.21 20.49
CA PHE A 153 4.53 -5.03 20.59
C PHE A 153 5.67 -4.32 21.35
N ASP A 154 5.65 -3.00 21.50
CA ASP A 154 6.54 -2.30 22.44
C ASP A 154 5.83 -2.03 23.78
N SER A 155 6.36 -2.65 24.84
CA SER A 155 5.79 -2.52 26.18
C SER A 155 5.89 -1.11 26.79
N GLY A 156 6.61 -0.17 26.16
CA GLY A 156 6.91 1.17 26.68
C GLY A 156 6.31 2.33 25.87
N TYR A 157 5.84 2.13 24.64
CA TYR A 157 5.34 3.21 23.79
C TYR A 157 3.97 3.75 24.22
N ALA A 158 3.05 2.85 24.63
CA ALA A 158 1.67 3.19 24.99
C ALA A 158 1.42 3.27 26.52
N ARG A 159 2.44 3.65 27.31
CA ARG A 159 2.34 3.80 28.77
C ARG A 159 2.07 5.23 29.21
#